data_AF-X1GIE6-F1
#
_entry.id   AF-X1GIE6-F1
#
_cell.length_a   1.000
_cell.length_b   1.000
_cell.length_c   1.000
_cell.angle_alpha   90.00
_cell.angle_beta   90.00
_cell.angle_gamma   90.00
#
_symmetry.space_group_name_H-M   'P 1'
#
loop_
_entity.id
_entity.type
_entity.pdbx_description
1 polymer ?
#
loop_
_entity_poly.entity_id
_entity_poly.type
_entity_poly.pdbx_seq_one_letter_code
_entity_poly.pdbx_strand_id
1 'polypeptide(L)'
;MNVEPIKCDVCVIGTGLAGMAATLFAANRGVSVVQVGHTGEIIFASGLLDLLGVYPVNEKRLWSDPWAAIDALARDIPDHPYARLKKDDIKTAFDEILAFLEEAGLPYHRRMDHNSGVLTSLGTIKSTYCVPHTMWKGVRALEEKPACLIIDIRGLKGFSARQITEALQNGNEWPDLRSAQISFPDSDHLNEMYTEHMANALLRPHKREKLAQVVR
;
A
#
# COMPACT_ATOMS: atom_id res chain seq x y z
N MET A 1 26.73 27.87 -16.16
CA MET A 1 26.11 28.46 -14.96
C MET A 1 26.91 27.99 -13.76
N ASN A 2 27.45 28.90 -12.95
CA ASN A 2 28.02 28.55 -11.66
C ASN A 2 26.86 28.33 -10.69
N VAL A 3 26.62 27.09 -10.29
CA VAL A 3 25.62 26.75 -9.27
C VAL A 3 26.34 26.74 -7.92
N GLU A 4 25.85 27.51 -6.95
CA GLU A 4 26.39 27.46 -5.59
C GLU A 4 26.12 26.08 -4.96
N PRO A 5 27.11 25.48 -4.27
CA PRO A 5 26.93 24.17 -3.65
C PRO A 5 26.01 24.27 -2.43
N ILE A 6 25.06 23.34 -2.32
CA ILE A 6 24.23 23.18 -1.12
C ILE A 6 25.05 22.49 -0.04
N LYS A 7 25.23 23.15 1.11
CA LYS A 7 25.90 22.57 2.29
C LYS A 7 24.89 21.81 3.15
N CYS A 8 25.20 20.55 3.47
CA CYS A 8 24.40 19.70 4.36
C CYS A 8 25.31 18.66 5.04
N ASP A 9 24.84 18.09 6.14
CA ASP A 9 25.52 17.00 6.85
C ASP A 9 25.29 15.66 6.16
N VAL A 10 24.10 15.48 5.57
CA VAL A 10 23.69 14.24 4.89
C VAL A 10 23.09 14.56 3.52
N CYS A 11 23.63 13.92 2.47
CA CYS A 11 23.05 13.93 1.14
C CYS A 11 22.44 12.54 0.85
N VAL A 12 21.11 12.47 0.75
CA VAL A 12 20.37 11.25 0.42
C VAL A 12 20.11 11.23 -1.08
N ILE A 13 20.65 10.23 -1.78
CA ILE A 13 20.42 10.02 -3.22
C ILE A 13 19.34 8.95 -3.39
N GLY A 14 18.16 9.37 -3.84
CA GLY A 14 17.01 8.50 -4.08
C GLY A 14 15.73 9.01 -3.43
N THR A 15 14.64 9.02 -4.19
CA THR A 15 13.31 9.47 -3.75
C THR A 15 12.32 8.31 -3.62
N GLY A 16 12.84 7.10 -3.34
CA GLY A 16 12.03 5.94 -2.96
C GLY A 16 11.76 5.89 -1.45
N LEU A 17 11.04 4.87 -0.98
CA LEU A 17 10.67 4.75 0.44
C LEU A 17 11.87 4.80 1.40
N ALA A 18 12.95 4.07 1.07
CA ALA A 18 14.16 4.07 1.90
C ALA A 18 14.85 5.44 1.96
N GLY A 19 14.90 6.16 0.83
CA GLY A 19 15.49 7.50 0.77
C GLY A 19 14.64 8.52 1.54
N MET A 20 13.32 8.49 1.34
CA MET A 20 12.41 9.36 2.09
C MET A 20 12.43 9.08 3.59
N ALA A 21 12.50 7.81 4.00
CA ALA A 21 12.64 7.43 5.40
C ALA A 21 13.97 7.92 5.98
N ALA A 22 15.10 7.76 5.27
CA ALA A 22 16.39 8.27 5.72
C ALA A 22 16.39 9.80 5.89
N THR A 23 15.81 10.52 4.93
CA THR A 23 15.64 11.98 5.00
C THR A 23 14.78 12.40 6.19
N LEU A 24 13.62 11.74 6.38
CA LEU A 24 12.74 11.98 7.52
C LEU A 24 13.47 11.77 8.85
N PHE A 25 14.14 10.62 9.01
CA PHE A 25 14.84 10.29 10.24
C PHE A 25 15.97 11.28 10.54
N ALA A 26 16.75 11.67 9.53
CA ALA A 26 17.80 12.68 9.68
C ALA A 26 17.21 14.04 10.10
N ALA A 27 16.17 14.51 9.40
CA ALA A 27 15.52 15.78 9.69
C ALA A 27 14.93 15.83 11.11
N ASN A 28 14.25 14.77 11.55
CA ASN A 28 13.70 14.67 12.91
C ASN A 28 14.77 14.66 14.02
N ARG A 29 16.01 14.31 13.66
CA ARG A 29 17.17 14.35 14.57
C ARG A 29 17.94 15.67 14.49
N GLY A 30 17.39 16.68 13.79
CA GLY A 30 17.99 18.01 13.64
C GLY A 30 19.22 18.03 12.72
N VAL A 31 19.42 16.98 11.92
CA VAL A 31 20.54 16.88 10.98
C VAL A 31 20.17 17.60 9.69
N SER A 32 21.07 18.46 9.17
CA SER A 32 20.83 19.14 7.91
C SER A 32 20.93 18.12 6.76
N VAL A 33 19.83 17.92 6.03
CA VAL A 33 19.73 16.87 5.02
C VAL A 33 19.23 17.41 3.69
N VAL A 34 19.83 16.94 2.60
CA VAL A 34 19.39 17.20 1.22
C VAL A 34 19.02 15.88 0.57
N GLN A 35 17.82 15.79 0.00
CA GLN A 35 17.40 14.65 -0.79
C GLN A 35 17.45 14.99 -2.28
N VAL A 36 18.12 14.16 -3.08
CA VAL A 36 18.30 14.34 -4.51
C VAL A 36 17.78 13.12 -5.25
N GLY A 37 17.04 13.34 -6.34
CA GLY A 37 16.63 12.28 -7.25
C GLY A 37 15.39 12.66 -8.05
N HIS A 38 14.89 11.70 -8.81
CA HIS A 38 13.65 11.81 -9.56
C HIS A 38 12.70 10.71 -9.10
N THR A 39 11.40 10.97 -9.16
CA THR A 39 10.36 9.96 -8.92
C THR A 39 10.62 8.75 -9.80
N GLY A 40 10.96 7.63 -9.18
CA GLY A 40 11.17 6.34 -9.84
C GLY A 40 9.99 5.39 -9.62
N GLU A 41 10.29 4.12 -9.35
CA GLU A 41 9.33 3.02 -9.27
C GLU A 41 8.30 3.09 -8.13
N ILE A 42 8.42 4.06 -7.21
CA ILE A 42 7.51 4.14 -6.05
C ILE A 42 6.04 4.32 -6.45
N ILE A 43 5.79 4.90 -7.63
CA ILE A 43 4.44 5.06 -8.19
C ILE A 43 3.77 3.73 -8.56
N PHE A 44 4.54 2.65 -8.70
CA PHE A 44 4.03 1.29 -8.96
C PHE A 44 3.88 0.47 -7.68
N ALA A 45 4.31 0.99 -6.53
CA ALA A 45 4.14 0.32 -5.26
C ALA A 45 2.67 0.35 -4.81
N SER A 46 2.25 -0.70 -4.09
CA SER A 46 0.86 -0.82 -3.59
C SER A 46 0.45 0.24 -2.56
N GLY A 47 1.41 1.02 -2.04
CA GLY A 47 1.21 1.93 -0.92
C GLY A 47 1.10 1.24 0.45
N LEU A 48 1.06 -0.09 0.50
CA LEU A 48 1.12 -0.88 1.72
C LEU A 48 2.52 -0.84 2.34
N LEU A 49 2.61 -0.88 3.67
CA LEU A 49 3.89 -1.06 4.38
C LEU A 49 3.92 -2.46 4.97
N ASP A 50 4.66 -3.34 4.29
CA ASP A 50 4.73 -4.74 4.65
C ASP A 50 5.72 -4.98 5.81
N LEU A 51 5.37 -5.90 6.69
CA LEU A 51 6.30 -6.58 7.59
C LEU A 51 6.22 -8.09 7.33
N LEU A 52 7.14 -8.87 7.90
CA LEU A 52 7.27 -10.28 7.60
C LEU A 52 5.95 -11.04 7.81
N GLY A 53 5.38 -11.57 6.73
CA GLY A 53 4.11 -12.30 6.74
C GLY A 53 4.18 -13.72 6.15
N VAL A 54 5.31 -14.09 5.53
CA VAL A 54 5.53 -15.43 4.94
C VAL A 54 6.93 -15.92 5.31
N TYR A 55 7.01 -17.00 6.08
CA TYR A 55 8.28 -17.64 6.43
C TYR A 55 8.06 -19.05 7.06
N PRO A 56 8.84 -20.09 6.75
CA PRO A 56 9.78 -20.20 5.62
C PRO A 56 9.08 -20.07 4.26
N VAL A 57 9.76 -19.46 3.29
CA VAL A 57 9.17 -19.14 1.98
C VAL A 57 8.86 -20.40 1.15
N ASN A 58 9.73 -21.41 1.23
CA ASN A 58 9.56 -22.70 0.54
C ASN A 58 8.30 -23.46 1.03
N GLU A 59 7.94 -23.30 2.30
CA GLU A 59 6.74 -23.87 2.89
C GLU A 59 5.50 -23.00 2.67
N LYS A 60 5.66 -21.77 2.17
CA LYS A 60 4.60 -20.76 2.03
C LYS A 60 3.83 -20.53 3.34
N ARG A 61 4.49 -20.69 4.48
CA ARG A 61 3.85 -20.58 5.80
C ARG A 61 3.50 -19.12 6.09
N LEU A 62 2.22 -18.87 6.31
CA LEU A 62 1.69 -17.55 6.67
C LEU A 62 1.86 -17.26 8.16
N TRP A 63 2.17 -16.01 8.48
CA TRP A 63 2.23 -15.48 9.83
C TRP A 63 1.32 -14.28 10.01
N SER A 64 0.41 -14.39 10.96
CA SER A 64 -0.38 -13.25 11.45
C SER A 64 0.45 -12.36 12.37
N ASP A 65 1.24 -12.93 13.28
CA ASP A 65 2.17 -12.16 14.12
C ASP A 65 3.53 -12.00 13.41
N PRO A 66 3.87 -10.79 12.92
CA PRO A 66 5.14 -10.56 12.23
C PRO A 66 6.35 -10.65 13.15
N TRP A 67 6.20 -10.43 14.46
CA TRP A 67 7.32 -10.46 15.40
C TRP A 67 7.74 -11.89 15.72
N ALA A 68 6.76 -12.78 15.90
CA ALA A 68 7.03 -14.20 16.03
C ALA A 68 7.67 -14.77 14.74
N ALA A 69 7.25 -14.28 13.57
CA ALA A 69 7.88 -14.62 12.30
C ALA A 69 9.34 -14.15 12.24
N ILE A 70 9.62 -12.92 12.67
CA ILE A 70 10.98 -12.36 12.74
C ILE A 70 11.85 -13.18 13.70
N ASP A 71 11.32 -13.56 14.86
CA ASP A 71 12.04 -14.40 15.82
C ASP A 71 12.37 -15.78 15.24
N ALA A 72 11.44 -16.39 14.49
CA ALA A 72 11.69 -17.65 13.79
C ALA A 72 12.77 -17.50 12.72
N LEU A 73 12.66 -16.48 11.88
CA LEU A 73 13.61 -16.19 10.82
C LEU A 73 15.01 -15.91 11.37
N ALA A 74 15.12 -15.15 12.46
CA ALA A 74 16.42 -14.83 13.08
C ALA A 74 17.08 -16.04 13.74
N ARG A 75 16.30 -16.99 14.27
CA ARG A 75 16.85 -18.26 14.79
C ARG A 75 17.40 -19.14 13.67
N ASP A 76 16.68 -19.25 12.57
CA ASP A 76 17.04 -20.13 11.45
C ASP A 76 18.14 -19.53 10.58
N ILE A 77 18.18 -18.19 10.44
CA ILE A 77 19.13 -17.44 9.62
C ILE A 77 19.75 -16.29 10.45
N PRO A 78 20.71 -16.58 11.36
CA PRO A 78 21.29 -15.58 12.27
C PRO A 78 21.97 -14.39 11.58
N ASP A 79 22.39 -14.55 10.32
CA ASP A 79 23.04 -13.50 9.54
C ASP A 79 22.05 -12.60 8.76
N HIS A 80 20.75 -12.91 8.79
CA HIS A 80 19.74 -12.13 8.08
C HIS A 80 19.66 -10.69 8.63
N PRO A 81 19.38 -9.65 7.81
CA PRO A 81 19.27 -8.27 8.28
C PRO A 81 18.33 -8.07 9.49
N TYR A 82 17.19 -8.77 9.53
CA TYR A 82 16.29 -8.74 10.69
C TYR A 82 16.89 -9.30 11.98
N ALA A 83 17.86 -10.21 11.93
CA ALA A 83 18.55 -10.70 13.12
C ALA A 83 19.51 -9.66 13.72
N ARG A 84 19.85 -8.60 12.97
CA ARG A 84 20.74 -7.52 13.39
C ARG A 84 20.01 -6.31 13.97
N LEU A 85 18.68 -6.29 13.91
CA LEU A 85 17.84 -5.20 14.37
C LEU A 85 17.09 -5.59 15.64
N LYS A 86 16.94 -4.67 16.60
CA LYS A 86 16.03 -4.88 17.72
C LYS A 86 14.60 -4.65 17.22
N LYS A 87 13.67 -5.50 17.67
CA LYS A 87 12.24 -5.33 17.32
C LYS A 87 11.69 -3.96 17.73
N ASP A 88 12.17 -3.41 18.85
CA ASP A 88 11.75 -2.09 19.33
C ASP A 88 12.23 -0.96 18.41
N ASP A 89 13.39 -1.10 17.76
CA ASP A 89 13.87 -0.14 16.76
C ASP A 89 12.94 -0.15 15.53
N ILE A 90 12.51 -1.35 15.09
CA ILE A 90 11.55 -1.50 13.98
C ILE A 90 10.21 -0.86 14.33
N LYS A 91 9.68 -1.12 15.54
CA LYS A 91 8.42 -0.52 16.03
C LYS A 91 8.50 1.01 16.05
N THR A 92 9.57 1.55 16.64
CA THR A 92 9.80 3.00 16.72
C THR A 92 9.90 3.63 15.33
N ALA A 93 10.59 2.96 14.39
CA ALA A 93 10.69 3.43 13.01
C ALA A 93 9.32 3.47 12.30
N PHE A 94 8.46 2.47 12.52
CA PHE A 94 7.09 2.52 12.02
C PHE A 94 6.30 3.67 12.66
N ASP A 95 6.40 3.88 13.98
CA ASP A 95 5.68 4.96 14.66
C ASP A 95 6.04 6.33 14.09
N GLU A 96 7.34 6.59 13.89
CA GLU A 96 7.85 7.84 13.36
C GLU A 96 7.44 8.05 11.88
N ILE A 97 7.49 7.02 11.04
CA ILE A 97 7.02 7.10 9.65
C ILE A 97 5.50 7.34 9.59
N LEU A 98 4.73 6.63 10.40
CA LEU A 98 3.27 6.73 10.39
C LEU A 98 2.79 8.09 10.91
N ALA A 99 3.43 8.63 11.95
CA ALA A 99 3.16 9.98 12.43
C ALA A 99 3.42 11.03 11.35
N PHE A 100 4.56 10.95 10.66
CA PHE A 100 4.88 11.84 9.55
C PHE A 100 3.86 11.76 8.40
N LEU A 101 3.45 10.54 8.02
CA LEU A 101 2.44 10.35 6.98
C LEU A 101 1.06 10.89 7.40
N GLU A 102 0.69 10.74 8.67
CA GLU A 102 -0.53 11.32 9.24
C GLU A 102 -0.51 12.85 9.18
N GLU A 103 0.59 13.49 9.59
CA GLU A 103 0.78 14.94 9.47
C GLU A 103 0.69 15.44 8.02
N ALA A 104 1.14 14.61 7.06
CA ALA A 104 1.02 14.88 5.63
C ALA A 104 -0.38 14.58 5.04
N GLY A 105 -1.35 14.17 5.86
CA GLY A 105 -2.71 13.86 5.42
C GLY A 105 -2.85 12.51 4.71
N LEU A 106 -1.89 11.60 4.91
CA LEU A 106 -1.85 10.24 4.37
C LEU A 106 -1.92 9.21 5.50
N PRO A 107 -3.00 9.16 6.31
CA PRO A 107 -3.06 8.28 7.47
C PRO A 107 -3.10 6.81 7.08
N TYR A 108 -2.53 5.97 7.95
CA TYR A 108 -2.49 4.52 7.83
C TYR A 108 -3.17 3.85 9.02
N HIS A 109 -3.61 2.61 8.81
CA HIS A 109 -4.17 1.73 9.82
C HIS A 109 -3.24 0.53 9.98
N ARG A 110 -3.01 0.10 11.23
CA ARG A 110 -2.33 -1.16 11.55
C ARG A 110 -2.98 -1.80 12.76
N ARG A 111 -2.80 -3.11 12.91
CA ARG A 111 -3.06 -3.80 14.17
C ARG A 111 -1.72 -4.01 14.85
N MET A 112 -1.63 -3.66 16.13
CA MET A 112 -0.43 -3.95 16.90
C MET A 112 -0.20 -5.47 16.88
N ASP A 113 1.05 -5.85 16.65
CA ASP A 113 1.50 -7.24 16.66
C ASP A 113 0.74 -8.19 15.71
N HIS A 114 0.07 -7.66 14.67
CA HIS A 114 -0.72 -8.46 13.75
C HIS A 114 -0.76 -7.88 12.32
N ASN A 115 -0.34 -8.66 11.33
CA ASN A 115 -0.52 -8.37 9.92
C ASN A 115 -2.00 -8.49 9.51
N SER A 116 -2.43 -7.64 8.59
CA SER A 116 -3.77 -7.67 8.00
C SER A 116 -3.78 -8.27 6.60
N GLY A 117 -4.90 -8.89 6.21
CA GLY A 117 -5.13 -9.35 4.85
C GLY A 117 -5.70 -8.24 3.97
N VAL A 118 -5.09 -8.02 2.80
CA VAL A 118 -5.58 -7.10 1.77
C VAL A 118 -5.86 -7.88 0.50
N LEU A 119 -7.05 -7.71 -0.08
CA LEU A 119 -7.42 -8.31 -1.34
C LEU A 119 -6.64 -7.67 -2.50
N THR A 120 -6.02 -8.49 -3.36
CA THR A 120 -5.29 -8.03 -4.53
C THR A 120 -6.16 -8.02 -5.78
N SER A 121 -5.71 -7.34 -6.84
CA SER A 121 -6.39 -7.33 -8.14
C SER A 121 -6.45 -8.71 -8.83
N LEU A 122 -5.67 -9.68 -8.35
CA LEU A 122 -5.73 -11.06 -8.82
C LEU A 122 -6.78 -11.92 -8.09
N GLY A 123 -7.46 -11.37 -7.09
CA GLY A 123 -8.37 -12.13 -6.22
C GLY A 123 -7.66 -12.99 -5.18
N THR A 124 -6.39 -12.67 -4.86
CA THR A 124 -5.62 -13.31 -3.79
C THR A 124 -5.51 -12.40 -2.57
N ILE A 125 -5.12 -12.95 -1.43
CA ILE A 125 -4.93 -12.18 -0.19
C ILE A 125 -3.43 -11.93 0.02
N LYS A 126 -3.05 -10.66 0.17
CA LYS A 126 -1.71 -10.22 0.57
C LYS A 126 -1.69 -9.93 2.06
N SER A 127 -0.69 -10.46 2.76
CA SER A 127 -0.40 -10.10 4.16
C SER A 127 0.46 -8.82 4.20
N THR A 128 0.09 -7.87 5.06
CA THR A 128 0.78 -6.58 5.22
C THR A 128 0.61 -6.02 6.64
N TYR A 129 1.46 -5.10 7.08
CA TYR A 129 1.43 -4.58 8.45
C TYR A 129 0.65 -3.27 8.58
N CYS A 130 0.90 -2.32 7.67
CA CYS A 130 0.18 -1.05 7.63
C CYS A 130 -0.53 -0.85 6.28
N VAL A 131 -1.77 -0.39 6.35
CA VAL A 131 -2.67 -0.21 5.21
C VAL A 131 -3.11 1.26 5.14
N PRO A 132 -3.06 1.92 3.96
CA PRO A 132 -3.60 3.26 3.79
C PRO A 132 -5.06 3.34 4.25
N HIS A 133 -5.45 4.46 4.87
CA HIS A 133 -6.81 4.65 5.39
C HIS A 133 -7.90 4.39 4.34
N THR A 134 -7.67 4.81 3.10
CA THR A 134 -8.60 4.63 1.98
C THR A 134 -8.84 3.17 1.61
N MET A 135 -7.93 2.26 1.99
CA MET A 135 -8.03 0.82 1.72
C MET A 135 -8.55 0.02 2.93
N TRP A 136 -8.56 0.59 4.14
CA TRP A 136 -8.87 -0.14 5.38
C TRP A 136 -10.27 -0.76 5.40
N LYS A 137 -11.26 -0.12 4.78
CA LYS A 137 -12.61 -0.70 4.65
C LYS A 137 -12.61 -2.00 3.83
N GLY A 138 -11.68 -2.15 2.89
CA GLY A 138 -11.50 -3.39 2.13
C GLY A 138 -10.97 -4.53 2.99
N VAL A 139 -10.06 -4.24 3.95
CA VAL A 139 -9.59 -5.22 4.95
C VAL A 139 -10.76 -5.74 5.78
N ARG A 140 -11.57 -4.82 6.33
CA ARG A 140 -12.74 -5.20 7.13
C ARG A 140 -13.75 -6.00 6.34
N ALA A 141 -14.04 -5.59 5.10
CA ALA A 141 -14.97 -6.31 4.24
C ALA A 141 -14.47 -7.73 3.92
N LEU A 142 -13.16 -7.93 3.72
CA LEU A 142 -12.57 -9.26 3.51
C LEU A 142 -12.72 -10.19 4.73
N GLU A 143 -12.69 -9.64 5.94
CA GLU A 143 -12.86 -10.41 7.18
C GLU A 143 -14.33 -10.72 7.48
N GLU A 144 -15.19 -9.70 7.37
CA GLU A 144 -16.62 -9.78 7.69
C GLU A 144 -17.42 -10.47 6.57
N LYS A 145 -16.89 -10.45 5.34
CA LYS A 145 -17.46 -11.04 4.12
C LYS A 145 -18.94 -10.69 3.89
N PRO A 146 -19.36 -9.41 4.01
CA PRO A 146 -20.74 -9.04 3.75
C PRO A 146 -21.08 -9.20 2.27
N ALA A 147 -22.37 -9.21 1.92
CA ALA A 147 -22.78 -9.04 0.52
C ALA A 147 -22.14 -7.76 -0.05
N CYS A 148 -21.36 -7.91 -1.12
CA CYS A 148 -20.46 -6.85 -1.60
C CYS A 148 -20.45 -6.79 -3.12
N LEU A 149 -20.29 -5.58 -3.67
CA LEU A 149 -20.16 -5.34 -5.11
C LEU A 149 -18.78 -4.73 -5.39
N ILE A 150 -17.98 -5.42 -6.21
CA ILE A 150 -16.73 -4.87 -6.76
C ILE A 150 -17.05 -4.25 -8.12
N ILE A 151 -16.67 -2.99 -8.29
CA ILE A 151 -16.90 -2.25 -9.53
C ILE A 151 -15.58 -2.06 -10.27
N ASP A 152 -15.57 -2.49 -11.52
CA ASP A 152 -14.51 -2.24 -12.49
C ASP A 152 -14.84 -1.00 -13.37
N ILE A 153 -13.81 -0.33 -13.86
CA ILE A 153 -13.93 0.78 -14.81
C ILE A 153 -13.52 0.28 -16.20
N ARG A 154 -14.43 0.39 -17.16
CA ARG A 154 -14.15 0.07 -18.57
C ARG A 154 -12.91 0.82 -19.06
N GLY A 155 -11.97 0.07 -19.64
CA GLY A 155 -10.71 0.61 -20.17
C GLY A 155 -9.58 0.67 -19.15
N LEU A 156 -9.82 0.42 -17.86
CA LEU A 156 -8.76 0.33 -16.86
C LEU A 156 -8.05 -1.02 -16.97
N LYS A 157 -6.80 -1.01 -17.46
CA LYS A 157 -6.00 -2.24 -17.56
C LYS A 157 -5.47 -2.68 -16.19
N GLY A 158 -5.27 -3.98 -16.02
CA GLY A 158 -4.69 -4.56 -14.79
C GLY A 158 -5.65 -4.67 -13.60
N PHE A 159 -6.93 -4.38 -13.80
CA PHE A 159 -7.99 -4.61 -12.82
C PHE A 159 -9.19 -5.28 -13.51
N SER A 160 -9.81 -6.25 -12.83
CA SER A 160 -11.01 -6.92 -13.30
C SER A 160 -11.83 -7.36 -12.10
N ALA A 161 -12.94 -6.67 -11.83
CA ALA A 161 -13.84 -7.02 -10.75
C ALA A 161 -14.38 -8.45 -10.89
N ARG A 162 -14.60 -8.87 -12.14
CA ARG A 162 -15.04 -10.23 -12.47
C ARG A 162 -14.00 -11.26 -12.07
N GLN A 163 -12.73 -11.05 -12.43
CA GLN A 163 -11.64 -11.96 -12.07
C GLN A 163 -11.52 -12.12 -10.55
N ILE A 164 -11.55 -11.00 -9.81
CA ILE A 164 -11.47 -11.01 -8.34
C ILE A 164 -12.64 -11.81 -7.75
N THR A 165 -13.86 -11.59 -8.27
CA THR A 165 -15.06 -12.27 -7.81
C THR A 165 -15.01 -13.78 -8.08
N GLU A 166 -14.65 -14.18 -9.31
CA GLU A 166 -14.54 -15.59 -9.70
C GLU A 166 -13.47 -16.32 -8.87
N ALA A 167 -12.31 -15.69 -8.62
CA ALA A 167 -11.25 -16.27 -7.80
C ALA A 167 -11.72 -16.59 -6.36
N LEU A 168 -12.42 -15.66 -5.72
CA LEU A 168 -12.90 -15.82 -4.34
C LEU A 168 -14.12 -16.72 -4.22
N GLN A 169 -14.99 -16.76 -5.23
CA GLN A 169 -16.15 -17.65 -5.24
C GLN A 169 -15.76 -19.10 -5.51
N ASN A 170 -14.79 -19.36 -6.38
CA ASN A 170 -14.28 -20.72 -6.64
C ASN A 170 -13.67 -21.36 -5.39
N GLY A 171 -13.08 -20.56 -4.50
CA GLY A 171 -12.59 -21.01 -3.19
C GLY A 171 -13.66 -21.10 -2.10
N ASN A 172 -14.92 -20.76 -2.40
CA ASN A 172 -16.00 -20.53 -1.43
C ASN A 172 -15.59 -19.57 -0.28
N GLU A 173 -14.67 -18.64 -0.58
CA GLU A 173 -14.12 -17.73 0.43
C GLU A 173 -15.05 -16.55 0.69
N TRP A 174 -15.78 -16.07 -0.32
CA TRP A 174 -16.71 -14.94 -0.20
C TRP A 174 -17.90 -15.10 -1.16
N PRO A 175 -18.94 -15.88 -0.77
CA PRO A 175 -20.01 -16.29 -1.70
C PRO A 175 -20.84 -15.14 -2.27
N ASP A 176 -21.21 -14.16 -1.43
CA ASP A 176 -22.11 -13.06 -1.78
C ASP A 176 -21.41 -11.88 -2.48
N LEU A 177 -20.23 -12.12 -3.04
CA LEU A 177 -19.49 -11.15 -3.83
C LEU A 177 -20.09 -11.06 -5.25
N ARG A 178 -20.34 -9.85 -5.73
CA ARG A 178 -20.81 -9.57 -7.08
C ARG A 178 -19.81 -8.64 -7.77
N SER A 179 -19.82 -8.66 -9.10
CA SER A 179 -19.06 -7.72 -9.90
C SER A 179 -19.95 -6.98 -10.90
N ALA A 180 -19.55 -5.75 -11.21
CA ALA A 180 -20.09 -4.95 -12.30
C ALA A 180 -18.96 -4.17 -12.96
N GLN A 181 -19.17 -3.74 -14.21
CA GLN A 181 -18.29 -2.81 -14.89
C GLN A 181 -19.07 -1.57 -15.30
N ILE A 182 -18.50 -0.39 -15.06
CA ILE A 182 -19.07 0.90 -15.43
C ILE A 182 -18.12 1.69 -16.34
N SER A 183 -18.65 2.67 -17.08
CA SER A 183 -17.83 3.69 -17.73
C SER A 183 -17.53 4.83 -16.75
N PHE A 184 -16.32 5.38 -16.79
CA PHE A 184 -16.02 6.58 -16.03
C PHE A 184 -16.71 7.81 -16.65
N PRO A 185 -17.18 8.80 -15.87
CA PRO A 185 -17.92 9.93 -16.43
C PRO A 185 -17.17 10.74 -17.50
N ASP A 186 -17.85 10.91 -18.64
CA ASP A 186 -17.36 11.61 -19.83
C ASP A 186 -16.09 10.95 -20.43
N SER A 187 -15.94 9.63 -20.32
CA SER A 187 -14.79 8.87 -20.86
C SER A 187 -15.14 7.95 -22.03
N ASP A 188 -16.35 8.04 -22.61
CA ASP A 188 -16.83 7.10 -23.64
C ASP A 188 -15.99 7.10 -24.93
N HIS A 189 -15.24 8.18 -25.16
CA HIS A 189 -14.33 8.34 -26.30
C HIS A 189 -12.93 7.76 -26.05
N LEU A 190 -12.63 7.30 -24.83
CA LEU A 190 -11.33 6.76 -24.45
C LEU A 190 -11.35 5.22 -24.51
N ASN A 191 -10.35 4.66 -25.18
CA ASN A 191 -10.15 3.20 -25.21
C ASN A 191 -9.46 2.67 -23.93
N GLU A 192 -8.68 3.52 -23.27
CA GLU A 192 -7.86 3.16 -22.11
C GLU A 192 -8.00 4.21 -21.01
N MET A 193 -8.07 3.73 -19.77
CA MET A 193 -8.19 4.53 -18.57
C MET A 193 -6.96 4.34 -17.68
N TYR A 194 -6.51 5.45 -17.09
CA TYR A 194 -5.40 5.48 -16.14
C TYR A 194 -5.89 5.99 -14.79
N THR A 195 -5.43 5.38 -13.71
CA THR A 195 -5.80 5.74 -12.33
C THR A 195 -5.51 7.20 -12.03
N GLU A 196 -4.36 7.72 -12.48
CA GLU A 196 -3.96 9.12 -12.30
C GLU A 196 -4.95 10.09 -12.98
N HIS A 197 -5.34 9.81 -14.23
CA HIS A 197 -6.30 10.66 -14.95
C HIS A 197 -7.66 10.70 -14.25
N MET A 198 -8.12 9.54 -13.75
CA MET A 198 -9.36 9.46 -12.98
C MET A 198 -9.24 10.22 -11.65
N ALA A 199 -8.14 10.05 -10.92
CA ALA A 199 -7.89 10.75 -9.66
C ALA A 199 -7.90 12.27 -9.86
N ASN A 200 -7.17 12.77 -10.86
CA ASN A 200 -7.17 14.19 -11.23
C ASN A 200 -8.56 14.69 -11.63
N ALA A 201 -9.34 13.87 -12.35
CA ALA A 201 -10.70 14.24 -12.69
C ALA A 201 -11.60 14.37 -11.45
N LEU A 202 -11.45 13.48 -10.46
CA LEU A 202 -12.23 13.47 -9.22
C LEU A 202 -11.88 14.60 -8.25
N LEU A 203 -10.82 15.37 -8.50
CA LEU A 203 -10.60 16.64 -7.78
C LEU A 203 -11.72 17.65 -8.03
N ARG A 204 -12.48 17.50 -9.13
CA ARG A 204 -13.59 18.39 -9.50
C ARG A 204 -14.92 17.87 -8.89
N PRO A 205 -15.66 18.68 -8.10
CA PRO A 205 -16.92 18.25 -7.47
C PRO A 205 -17.94 17.63 -8.44
N HIS A 206 -18.19 18.27 -9.58
CA HIS A 206 -19.17 17.76 -10.56
C HIS A 206 -18.80 16.37 -11.13
N LYS A 207 -17.50 16.03 -11.23
CA LYS A 207 -17.07 14.69 -11.68
C LYS A 207 -17.39 13.63 -10.63
N ARG A 208 -17.25 13.96 -9.34
CA ARG A 208 -17.62 13.06 -8.23
C ARG A 208 -19.13 12.81 -8.20
N GLU A 209 -19.94 13.84 -8.43
CA GLU A 209 -21.39 13.71 -8.52
C GLU A 209 -21.83 12.81 -9.67
N LYS A 210 -21.27 13.00 -10.87
CA LYS A 210 -21.53 12.11 -12.02
C LYS A 210 -21.12 10.66 -11.74
N LEU A 211 -19.95 10.43 -11.12
CA LEU A 211 -19.51 9.07 -10.78
C LEU A 211 -20.47 8.43 -9.78
N ALA A 212 -20.91 9.17 -8.76
CA ALA A 212 -21.87 8.69 -7.78
C ALA A 212 -23.23 8.32 -8.40
N GLN A 213 -23.66 9.02 -9.46
CA GLN A 213 -24.89 8.67 -10.20
C GLN A 213 -24.76 7.36 -10.98
N VAL A 214 -23.58 7.06 -11.54
CA VAL A 214 -23.34 5.81 -12.29
C VAL A 214 -23.28 4.58 -11.37
N VAL A 215 -22.84 4.77 -10.12
CA VAL A 215 -22.68 3.69 -9.13
C VAL A 215 -23.99 3.33 -8.39
N ARG A 216 -24.97 4.25 -8.36
CA ARG A 216 -26.28 4.05 -7.72
C ARG A 216 -27.17 3.13 -8.53
#